data_AF-A0A453EZG6-F1
#
_entry.id   AF-A0A453EZG6-F1
#
_cell.length_a   1.000
_cell.length_b   1.000
_cell.length_c   1.000
_cell.angle_alpha   90.00
_cell.angle_beta   90.00
_cell.angle_gamma   90.00
#
_symmetry.space_group_name_H-M   'P 1'
#
loop_
_entity.id
_entity.type
_entity.pdbx_description
1 polymer ?
#
loop_
_entity_poly.entity_id
_entity_poly.type
_entity_poly.pdbx_seq_one_letter_code
_entity_poly.pdbx_strand_id
1 'polypeptide(L)'
;PSPSPASFPIVPPTPPPSPPPAAAMPVYRIRGVDVDFPYDAYDCQITYMDRVLQSLQQGNNALLESPTGTGKTLCLLCSALAWRRTFGEFLRGGGGGGGGGGSQPSGSQQSGASATQSSSYPVIIYASRTHSQLRQVIKELKATSYRPKMAVLGSREQMCIHEEVSKLRGKAQNNGCHYLCKKRLCRHNNIVTDYMKNNTELGSEPFDIEDLVNIGRTKGPCPYYISRELSKSVDILFAPYNYLIDPGNRRSLTGISWNNAVLIFDEAHNLESICADAASFDLLTSNLTSCITEAQECIQLCSFKRSIENSAEKQFDPENYAILKALLMALEKKIGELVIDSKELGYTKPGSYIYEFLSELNITSETSKKLIETIDSASLLLEEGNSGETKAGVKAKSTVSRLETIRDMLDIIFKGGGQNHAKYYSYTLAYFIGNCVLLQPDSNILFPVSCE
;
A
#
# COMPACT_ATOMS: atom_id res chain seq x y z
N PRO A 1 43.61 16.46 45.24
CA PRO A 1 42.46 17.39 45.20
C PRO A 1 42.11 17.74 43.75
N SER A 2 41.34 16.86 43.11
CA SER A 2 40.75 17.05 41.78
C SER A 2 39.53 17.96 41.87
N PRO A 3 39.30 18.87 40.90
CA PRO A 3 38.13 19.75 40.94
C PRO A 3 36.89 19.02 40.39
N SER A 4 35.77 19.24 41.05
CA SER A 4 34.44 18.74 40.69
C SER A 4 33.91 19.41 39.42
N PRO A 5 33.18 18.70 38.53
CA PRO A 5 32.58 19.30 37.36
C PRO A 5 31.34 20.14 37.72
N ALA A 6 31.27 21.36 37.16
CA ALA A 6 30.14 22.26 37.30
C ALA A 6 28.91 21.70 36.57
N SER A 7 27.80 21.58 37.30
CA SER A 7 26.49 21.21 36.77
C SER A 7 25.84 22.38 36.04
N PHE A 8 25.63 22.26 34.72
CA PHE A 8 24.74 23.16 33.98
C PHE A 8 23.27 22.82 34.27
N PRO A 9 22.38 23.80 34.49
CA PRO A 9 20.96 23.54 34.67
C PRO A 9 20.32 23.11 33.35
N ILE A 10 19.71 21.93 33.34
CA ILE A 10 18.87 21.44 32.26
C ILE A 10 17.57 22.27 32.29
N VAL A 11 17.36 23.12 31.29
CA VAL A 11 16.07 23.79 31.08
C VAL A 11 15.12 22.77 30.43
N PRO A 12 13.96 22.45 31.04
CA PRO A 12 13.00 21.53 30.42
C PRO A 12 12.36 22.17 29.18
N PRO A 13 12.02 21.39 28.13
CA PRO A 13 11.31 21.91 26.98
C PRO A 13 9.94 22.47 27.42
N THR A 14 9.61 23.66 26.95
CA THR A 14 8.29 24.28 27.17
C THR A 14 7.20 23.38 26.58
N PRO A 15 6.16 23.02 27.36
CA PRO A 15 5.03 22.25 26.84
C PRO A 15 4.31 23.07 25.74
N PRO A 16 3.71 22.41 24.74
CA PRO A 16 2.92 23.11 23.73
C PRO A 16 1.74 23.83 24.42
N PRO A 17 1.37 25.03 23.96
CA PRO A 17 0.28 25.80 24.55
C PRO A 17 -1.02 24.99 24.49
N SER A 18 -1.77 25.00 25.60
CA SER A 18 -3.11 24.43 25.67
C SER A 18 -4.03 25.09 24.62
N PRO A 19 -4.93 24.33 23.96
CA PRO A 19 -5.76 24.87 22.89
C PRO A 19 -6.68 25.98 23.44
N PRO A 20 -6.75 27.15 22.77
CA PRO A 20 -7.62 28.23 23.21
C PRO A 20 -9.10 27.89 22.98
N PRO A 21 -10.02 28.49 23.75
CA PRO A 21 -11.47 28.31 23.55
C PRO A 21 -11.88 28.99 22.24
N ALA A 22 -12.36 28.21 21.25
CA ALA A 22 -13.05 28.61 20.02
C ALA A 22 -12.85 30.06 19.52
N ALA A 23 -11.61 30.53 19.47
CA ALA A 23 -11.23 31.79 18.86
C ALA A 23 -11.23 31.57 17.34
N ALA A 24 -11.57 32.61 16.56
CA ALA A 24 -11.52 32.55 15.11
C ALA A 24 -10.12 32.06 14.66
N MET A 25 -10.07 31.01 13.84
CA MET A 25 -8.81 30.46 13.34
C MET A 25 -8.08 31.53 12.52
N PRO A 26 -6.79 31.83 12.80
CA PRO A 26 -6.03 32.79 12.01
C PRO A 26 -5.90 32.33 10.55
N VAL A 27 -5.91 33.32 9.66
CA VAL A 27 -5.76 33.12 8.21
C VAL A 27 -4.49 33.84 7.76
N TYR A 28 -3.60 33.09 7.12
CA TYR A 28 -2.34 33.61 6.59
C TYR A 28 -2.40 33.69 5.07
N ARG A 29 -2.23 34.90 4.52
CA ARG A 29 -2.13 35.11 3.07
C ARG A 29 -0.71 34.83 2.60
N ILE A 30 -0.46 33.65 2.05
CA ILE A 30 0.87 33.21 1.60
C ILE A 30 0.80 32.92 0.10
N ARG A 31 1.64 33.57 -0.72
CA ARG A 31 1.68 33.38 -2.19
C ARG A 31 0.31 33.46 -2.89
N GLY A 32 -0.57 34.35 -2.41
CA GLY A 32 -1.90 34.51 -2.95
C GLY A 32 -2.88 33.38 -2.60
N VAL A 33 -2.57 32.57 -1.57
CA VAL A 33 -3.43 31.51 -1.03
C VAL A 33 -3.76 31.86 0.41
N ASP A 34 -5.04 31.71 0.80
CA ASP A 34 -5.50 31.88 2.18
C ASP A 34 -5.38 30.56 2.91
N VAL A 35 -4.43 30.50 3.85
CA VAL A 35 -4.18 29.33 4.68
C VAL A 35 -4.81 29.55 6.06
N ASP A 36 -5.94 28.89 6.29
CA ASP A 36 -6.53 28.76 7.62
C ASP A 36 -5.59 27.87 8.45
N PHE A 37 -5.21 28.32 9.65
CA PHE A 37 -4.33 27.57 10.56
C PHE A 37 -4.97 27.52 11.96
N PRO A 38 -4.93 26.39 12.68
CA PRO A 38 -5.70 26.24 13.92
C PRO A 38 -5.11 26.98 15.13
N TYR A 39 -3.90 27.55 15.02
CA TYR A 39 -3.19 28.27 16.07
C TYR A 39 -2.46 29.48 15.46
N ASP A 40 -1.88 30.34 16.30
CA ASP A 40 -0.93 31.34 15.79
C ASP A 40 0.34 30.65 15.29
N ALA A 41 0.62 30.79 13.99
CA ALA A 41 1.76 30.18 13.33
C ALA A 41 3.08 30.87 13.71
N TYR A 42 4.11 30.08 14.01
CA TYR A 42 5.48 30.59 14.17
C TYR A 42 6.09 30.99 12.82
N ASP A 43 7.09 31.87 12.83
CA ASP A 43 7.77 32.31 11.60
C ASP A 43 8.36 31.15 10.78
N CYS A 44 8.87 30.12 11.47
CA CYS A 44 9.37 28.91 10.81
C CYS A 44 8.26 28.10 10.14
N GLN A 45 7.05 28.09 10.70
CA GLN A 45 5.87 27.45 10.11
C GLN A 45 5.37 28.21 8.89
N ILE A 46 5.33 29.55 8.96
CA ILE A 46 5.00 30.41 7.82
C ILE A 46 5.99 30.17 6.68
N THR A 47 7.30 30.12 7.00
CA THR A 47 8.34 29.81 6.03
C THR A 47 8.15 28.42 5.41
N TYR A 48 7.84 27.41 6.22
CA TYR A 48 7.58 26.06 5.73
C TYR A 48 6.37 26.02 4.79
N MET A 49 5.25 26.66 5.18
CA MET A 49 4.05 26.77 4.35
C MET A 49 4.32 27.51 3.02
N ASP A 50 5.14 28.57 3.03
CA ASP A 50 5.58 29.26 1.80
C ASP A 50 6.31 28.31 0.84
N ARG A 51 7.22 27.47 1.35
CA ARG A 51 7.95 26.50 0.51
C ARG A 51 7.07 25.38 -0.02
N VAL A 52 6.09 24.91 0.76
CA VAL A 52 5.09 23.95 0.26
C VAL A 52 4.29 24.57 -0.88
N LEU A 53 3.72 25.77 -0.67
CA LEU A 53 2.91 26.47 -1.68
C LEU A 53 3.71 26.81 -2.93
N GLN A 54 4.96 27.24 -2.79
CA GLN A 54 5.88 27.46 -3.92
C GLN A 54 5.98 26.21 -4.79
N SER A 55 6.24 25.06 -4.17
CA SER A 55 6.48 23.80 -4.88
C SER A 55 5.22 23.32 -5.60
N LEU A 56 4.06 23.41 -4.94
CA LEU A 56 2.76 23.06 -5.50
C LEU A 56 2.38 23.96 -6.69
N GLN A 57 2.56 25.28 -6.57
CA GLN A 57 2.24 26.24 -7.64
C GLN A 57 3.17 26.11 -8.85
N GLN A 58 4.44 25.75 -8.63
CA GLN A 58 5.42 25.57 -9.70
C GLN A 58 5.39 24.17 -10.33
N GLY A 59 4.70 23.21 -9.72
CA GLY A 59 4.68 21.82 -10.18
C GLY A 59 6.03 21.10 -9.99
N ASN A 60 6.79 21.49 -8.96
CA ASN A 60 8.14 20.96 -8.69
C ASN A 60 8.12 19.95 -7.53
N ASN A 61 9.06 19.01 -7.57
CA ASN A 61 9.38 18.15 -6.43
C ASN A 61 10.10 18.97 -5.34
N ALA A 62 9.79 18.73 -4.07
CA ALA A 62 10.43 19.41 -2.96
C ALA A 62 10.81 18.42 -1.84
N LEU A 63 12.03 18.57 -1.34
CA LEU A 63 12.52 17.92 -0.12
C LEU A 63 12.55 18.99 0.97
N LEU A 64 11.62 18.90 1.92
CA LEU A 64 11.42 19.91 2.95
C LEU A 64 11.83 19.38 4.32
N GLU A 65 12.95 19.88 4.83
CA GLU A 65 13.44 19.55 6.17
C GLU A 65 13.01 20.61 7.19
N SER A 66 12.65 20.16 8.39
CA SER A 66 12.49 21.02 9.56
C SER A 66 12.75 20.20 10.82
N PRO A 67 13.18 20.80 11.94
CA PRO A 67 13.33 20.11 13.23
C PRO A 67 12.05 19.39 13.68
N THR A 68 12.18 18.40 14.56
CA THR A 68 11.04 17.73 15.18
C THR A 68 10.31 18.68 16.13
N GLY A 69 9.00 18.51 16.30
CA GLY A 69 8.19 19.33 17.23
C GLY A 69 7.78 20.72 16.71
N THR A 70 8.16 21.12 15.49
CA THR A 70 7.78 22.43 14.91
C THR A 70 6.43 22.45 14.21
N GLY A 71 5.68 21.34 14.22
CA GLY A 71 4.37 21.24 13.55
C GLY A 71 4.43 21.05 12.03
N LYS A 72 5.47 20.37 11.51
CA LYS A 72 5.64 20.05 10.08
C LYS A 72 4.37 19.47 9.45
N THR A 73 3.81 18.43 10.06
CA THR A 73 2.60 17.72 9.60
C THR A 73 1.44 18.70 9.41
N LEU A 74 1.16 19.53 10.41
CA LEU A 74 0.09 20.51 10.34
C LEU A 74 0.33 21.59 9.28
N CYS A 75 1.56 22.10 9.16
CA CYS A 75 1.94 23.08 8.12
C CYS A 75 1.73 22.50 6.72
N LEU A 76 2.20 21.27 6.51
CA LEU A 76 2.11 20.53 5.26
C LEU A 76 0.65 20.26 4.89
N LEU A 77 -0.15 19.80 5.84
CA LEU A 77 -1.57 19.52 5.66
C LEU A 77 -2.37 20.78 5.32
N CYS A 78 -2.23 21.86 6.12
CA CYS A 78 -3.00 23.09 5.93
C CYS A 78 -2.64 23.78 4.62
N SER A 79 -1.35 23.90 4.30
CA SER A 79 -0.90 24.53 3.05
C SER A 79 -1.34 23.74 1.81
N ALA A 80 -1.25 22.40 1.83
CA ALA A 80 -1.70 21.56 0.73
C ALA A 80 -3.23 21.66 0.52
N LEU A 81 -4.02 21.60 1.61
CA LEU A 81 -5.49 21.73 1.53
C LEU A 81 -5.93 23.13 1.11
N ALA A 82 -5.27 24.19 1.60
CA ALA A 82 -5.50 25.56 1.17
C ALA A 82 -5.24 25.74 -0.33
N TRP A 83 -4.13 25.20 -0.82
CA TRP A 83 -3.82 25.18 -2.25
C TRP A 83 -4.89 24.42 -3.04
N ARG A 84 -5.30 23.23 -2.58
CA ARG A 84 -6.36 22.48 -3.28
C ARG A 84 -7.68 23.27 -3.31
N ARG A 85 -8.04 23.98 -2.24
CA ARG A 85 -9.23 24.83 -2.16
C ARG A 85 -9.24 25.96 -3.20
N THR A 86 -8.09 26.41 -3.71
CA THR A 86 -8.06 27.47 -4.73
C THR A 86 -8.62 27.04 -6.09
N PHE A 87 -8.70 25.73 -6.36
CA PHE A 87 -9.31 25.20 -7.59
C PHE A 87 -10.83 25.11 -7.50
N GLY A 88 -11.39 25.18 -6.28
CA GLY A 88 -12.82 25.07 -6.01
C GLY A 88 -13.08 24.39 -4.67
N GLU A 89 -14.33 24.48 -4.23
CA GLU A 89 -14.81 23.85 -2.99
C GLU A 89 -14.48 22.35 -2.93
N PHE A 90 -14.33 21.86 -1.70
CA PHE A 90 -14.18 20.43 -1.46
C PHE A 90 -15.42 19.66 -1.89
N LEU A 91 -15.21 18.41 -2.29
CA LEU A 91 -16.30 17.53 -2.71
C LEU A 91 -17.26 17.33 -1.52
N ARG A 92 -18.56 17.45 -1.79
CA ARG A 92 -19.64 17.03 -0.89
C ARG A 92 -20.45 15.90 -1.54
N GLY A 93 -21.31 15.23 -0.80
CA GLY A 93 -21.90 13.94 -1.15
C GLY A 93 -22.36 13.79 -2.61
N GLY A 94 -22.03 12.64 -3.20
CA GLY A 94 -22.18 12.40 -4.64
C GLY A 94 -23.63 12.33 -5.12
N GLY A 95 -23.98 13.23 -6.04
CA GLY A 95 -25.09 13.10 -6.97
C GLY A 95 -24.77 13.89 -8.23
N GLY A 96 -24.63 13.21 -9.37
CA GLY A 96 -24.54 13.89 -10.66
C GLY A 96 -25.85 14.62 -10.98
N GLY A 97 -25.73 15.85 -11.47
CA GLY A 97 -26.77 16.56 -12.23
C GLY A 97 -27.64 17.56 -11.46
N GLY A 98 -27.47 18.85 -11.81
CA GLY A 98 -28.58 19.80 -11.87
C GLY A 98 -28.53 21.03 -10.95
N GLY A 99 -28.30 22.20 -11.55
CA GLY A 99 -28.63 23.54 -11.04
C GLY A 99 -27.42 24.33 -10.53
N GLY A 100 -27.08 25.53 -11.01
CA GLY A 100 -27.79 26.49 -11.85
C GLY A 100 -27.52 27.90 -11.33
N GLY A 101 -26.93 28.76 -12.15
CA GLY A 101 -26.67 30.19 -11.90
C GLY A 101 -25.50 30.69 -12.76
N GLY A 102 -25.64 30.75 -14.08
CA GLY A 102 -26.09 31.95 -14.80
C GLY A 102 -24.87 32.80 -15.18
N SER A 103 -24.33 32.75 -16.41
CA SER A 103 -24.80 33.56 -17.54
C SER A 103 -24.29 33.00 -18.89
N GLN A 104 -25.19 32.95 -19.87
CA GLN A 104 -24.98 32.58 -21.30
C GLN A 104 -24.41 33.77 -22.12
N PRO A 105 -23.86 33.60 -23.37
CA PRO A 105 -24.55 33.03 -24.56
C PRO A 105 -23.68 32.07 -25.44
N SER A 106 -24.24 30.95 -25.93
CA SER A 106 -24.79 30.66 -27.29
C SER A 106 -23.78 30.20 -28.36
N GLY A 107 -23.92 28.94 -28.85
CA GLY A 107 -23.34 28.49 -30.13
C GLY A 107 -23.08 26.98 -30.31
N SER A 108 -24.03 26.27 -30.95
CA SER A 108 -23.92 25.04 -31.80
C SER A 108 -23.30 23.70 -31.34
N GLN A 109 -24.18 22.68 -31.31
CA GLN A 109 -24.08 21.22 -31.61
C GLN A 109 -22.72 20.62 -32.02
N GLN A 110 -22.28 19.49 -31.42
CA GLN A 110 -22.59 18.08 -31.78
C GLN A 110 -21.60 17.06 -31.12
N SER A 111 -22.09 15.82 -30.97
CA SER A 111 -21.37 14.53 -30.82
C SER A 111 -20.84 14.10 -29.44
N GLY A 112 -21.10 12.83 -29.12
CA GLY A 112 -20.94 12.24 -27.81
C GLY A 112 -19.61 11.55 -27.54
N ALA A 113 -19.32 11.42 -26.25
CA ALA A 113 -18.59 10.32 -25.65
C ALA A 113 -18.95 10.32 -24.17
N SER A 114 -19.39 9.18 -23.64
CA SER A 114 -19.65 9.00 -22.21
C SER A 114 -18.30 8.96 -21.47
N ALA A 115 -17.71 10.14 -21.27
CA ALA A 115 -16.57 10.31 -20.38
C ALA A 115 -17.08 10.31 -18.94
N THR A 116 -16.71 9.29 -18.18
CA THR A 116 -16.71 9.31 -16.72
C THR A 116 -16.01 10.59 -16.27
N GLN A 117 -16.79 11.57 -15.81
CA GLN A 117 -16.29 12.85 -15.32
C GLN A 117 -15.54 12.61 -14.01
N SER A 118 -14.23 12.34 -14.10
CA SER A 118 -13.31 12.52 -12.98
C SER A 118 -13.36 13.99 -12.57
N SER A 119 -13.47 14.29 -11.27
CA SER A 119 -13.35 15.67 -10.79
C SER A 119 -12.09 16.30 -11.37
N SER A 120 -12.22 17.45 -12.03
CA SER A 120 -11.12 18.13 -12.73
C SER A 120 -10.00 18.63 -11.80
N TYR A 121 -10.18 18.53 -10.50
CA TYR A 121 -9.30 19.12 -9.51
C TYR A 121 -8.24 18.15 -8.99
N PRO A 122 -7.09 18.67 -8.51
CA PRO A 122 -6.04 17.82 -8.02
C PRO A 122 -6.46 16.97 -6.82
N VAL A 123 -5.93 15.75 -6.72
CA VAL A 123 -6.11 14.89 -5.53
C VAL A 123 -4.83 14.90 -4.72
N ILE A 124 -4.94 15.12 -3.40
CA ILE A 124 -3.80 15.02 -2.48
C ILE A 124 -3.71 13.57 -2.00
N ILE A 125 -2.55 12.96 -2.12
CA ILE A 125 -2.26 11.63 -1.58
C ILE A 125 -1.27 11.82 -0.44
N TYR A 126 -1.76 11.73 0.79
CA TYR A 126 -0.96 11.86 1.99
C TYR A 126 -0.50 10.49 2.46
N ALA A 127 0.81 10.27 2.40
CA ALA A 127 1.41 9.00 2.74
C ALA A 127 2.31 9.09 3.96
N SER A 128 2.24 8.07 4.80
CA SER A 128 3.09 7.91 5.98
C SER A 128 3.54 6.45 6.11
N ARG A 129 4.56 6.19 6.93
CA ARG A 129 5.06 4.82 7.14
C ARG A 129 4.01 3.90 7.79
N THR A 130 3.28 4.38 8.79
CA THR A 130 2.34 3.55 9.57
C THR A 130 0.94 4.17 9.67
N HIS A 131 -0.05 3.31 9.95
CA HIS A 131 -1.41 3.78 10.23
C HIS A 131 -1.52 4.60 11.52
N SER A 132 -0.68 4.34 12.52
CA SER A 132 -0.65 5.16 13.74
C SER A 132 -0.25 6.60 13.45
N GLN A 133 0.71 6.82 12.53
CA GLN A 133 1.06 8.16 12.08
C GLN A 133 -0.09 8.80 11.30
N LEU A 134 -0.70 8.08 10.34
CA LEU A 134 -1.87 8.60 9.61
C LEU A 134 -3.01 9.00 10.56
N ARG A 135 -3.26 8.21 11.60
CA ARG A 135 -4.25 8.52 12.63
C ARG A 135 -3.92 9.82 13.37
N GLN A 136 -2.65 10.09 13.64
CA GLN A 136 -2.21 11.38 14.20
C GLN A 136 -2.47 12.53 13.22
N VAL A 137 -2.16 12.37 11.92
CA VAL A 137 -2.45 13.40 10.91
C VAL A 137 -3.95 13.68 10.80
N ILE A 138 -4.78 12.63 10.83
CA ILE A 138 -6.25 12.77 10.79
C ILE A 138 -6.77 13.48 12.05
N LYS A 139 -6.16 13.24 13.21
CA LYS A 139 -6.47 13.98 14.45
C LYS A 139 -6.11 15.46 14.32
N GLU A 140 -5.00 15.80 13.67
CA GLU A 140 -4.65 17.19 13.37
C GLU A 140 -5.65 17.79 12.37
N LEU A 141 -6.06 17.05 11.33
CA LEU A 141 -7.11 17.49 10.40
C LEU A 141 -8.43 17.84 11.12
N LYS A 142 -8.84 17.01 12.10
CA LYS A 142 -10.03 17.26 12.95
C LYS A 142 -9.95 18.59 13.72
N ALA A 143 -8.73 19.09 14.02
CA ALA A 143 -8.52 20.36 14.70
C ALA A 143 -8.55 21.59 13.77
N THR A 144 -8.63 21.40 12.45
CA THR A 144 -8.68 22.49 11.46
C THR A 144 -10.10 22.81 10.99
N SER A 145 -10.25 23.93 10.25
CA SER A 145 -11.48 24.29 9.53
C SER A 145 -11.72 23.47 8.25
N TYR A 146 -10.69 22.79 7.73
CA TYR A 146 -10.80 22.08 6.46
C TYR A 146 -11.70 20.84 6.59
N ARG A 147 -12.59 20.67 5.61
CA ARG A 147 -13.47 19.50 5.45
C ARG A 147 -13.36 18.92 4.04
N PRO A 148 -12.15 18.46 3.65
CA PRO A 148 -11.99 17.77 2.37
C PRO A 148 -12.73 16.45 2.40
N LYS A 149 -13.29 16.02 1.27
CA LYS A 149 -13.76 14.64 1.16
C LYS A 149 -12.55 13.73 1.24
N MET A 150 -12.53 12.84 2.24
CA MET A 150 -11.37 12.00 2.50
C MET A 150 -11.67 10.51 2.48
N ALA A 151 -10.61 9.75 2.24
CA ALA A 151 -10.57 8.31 2.49
C ALA A 151 -9.26 7.95 3.19
N VAL A 152 -9.30 6.91 4.01
CA VAL A 152 -8.10 6.28 4.58
C VAL A 152 -8.06 4.82 4.14
N LEU A 153 -6.96 4.42 3.51
CA LEU A 153 -6.73 3.02 3.13
C LEU A 153 -6.16 2.26 4.31
N GLY A 154 -6.39 0.95 4.33
CA GLY A 154 -5.83 0.04 5.31
C GLY A 154 -5.98 -1.42 4.87
N SER A 155 -5.27 -2.31 5.55
CA SER A 155 -5.31 -3.73 5.22
C SER A 155 -6.64 -4.37 5.68
N ARG A 156 -6.96 -5.54 5.12
CA ARG A 156 -8.07 -6.35 5.64
C ARG A 156 -7.85 -6.74 7.11
N GLU A 157 -6.61 -6.86 7.56
CA GLU A 157 -6.32 -7.25 8.94
C GLU A 157 -6.81 -6.21 9.95
N GLN A 158 -6.79 -4.94 9.55
CA GLN A 158 -7.24 -3.83 10.37
C GLN A 158 -8.74 -3.56 10.22
N MET A 159 -9.30 -3.84 9.05
CA MET A 159 -10.66 -3.40 8.68
C MET A 159 -11.71 -4.52 8.64
N CYS A 160 -11.31 -5.80 8.66
CA CYS A 160 -12.25 -6.91 8.52
C CYS A 160 -13.07 -7.11 9.79
N ILE A 161 -14.40 -7.15 9.63
CA ILE A 161 -15.38 -7.39 10.71
C ILE A 161 -16.11 -8.73 10.57
N HIS A 162 -15.78 -9.53 9.55
CA HIS A 162 -16.38 -10.84 9.37
C HIS A 162 -15.81 -11.83 10.40
N GLU A 163 -16.67 -12.55 11.10
CA GLU A 163 -16.32 -13.38 12.26
C GLU A 163 -15.18 -14.38 11.98
N GLU A 164 -15.25 -15.12 10.87
CA GLU A 164 -14.19 -16.09 10.52
C GLU A 164 -12.99 -15.45 9.81
N VAL A 165 -13.20 -14.59 8.81
CA VAL A 165 -12.10 -13.97 8.04
C VAL A 165 -11.24 -13.03 8.90
N SER A 166 -11.81 -12.35 9.89
CA SER A 166 -11.06 -11.47 10.80
C SER A 166 -10.06 -12.22 11.69
N LYS A 167 -10.18 -13.55 11.83
CA LYS A 167 -9.23 -14.40 12.55
C LYS A 167 -8.03 -14.81 11.70
N LEU A 168 -8.15 -14.73 10.38
CA LEU A 168 -7.08 -15.04 9.42
C LEU A 168 -6.07 -13.88 9.33
N ARG A 169 -4.87 -14.15 8.85
CA ARG A 169 -3.80 -13.16 8.65
C ARG A 169 -3.17 -13.29 7.26
N GLY A 170 -2.56 -12.21 6.79
CA GLY A 170 -1.85 -12.12 5.52
C GLY A 170 -2.69 -12.55 4.32
N LYS A 171 -2.08 -13.31 3.41
CA LYS A 171 -2.73 -13.78 2.18
C LYS A 171 -3.92 -14.71 2.44
N ALA A 172 -3.88 -15.57 3.45
CA ALA A 172 -5.03 -16.42 3.82
C ALA A 172 -6.29 -15.58 4.13
N GLN A 173 -6.11 -14.44 4.79
CA GLN A 173 -7.22 -13.52 4.99
C GLN A 173 -7.71 -12.90 3.68
N ASN A 174 -6.79 -12.48 2.81
CA ASN A 174 -7.13 -11.91 1.51
C ASN A 174 -7.92 -12.92 0.65
N ASN A 175 -7.46 -14.15 0.58
CA ASN A 175 -8.06 -15.21 -0.22
C ASN A 175 -9.41 -15.65 0.35
N GLY A 176 -9.50 -15.89 1.66
CA GLY A 176 -10.77 -16.17 2.33
C GLY A 176 -11.79 -15.04 2.14
N CYS A 177 -11.36 -13.77 2.21
CA CYS A 177 -12.21 -12.63 1.89
C CYS A 177 -12.68 -12.67 0.43
N HIS A 178 -11.76 -12.88 -0.52
CA HIS A 178 -12.04 -12.91 -1.95
C HIS A 178 -13.01 -14.05 -2.30
N TYR A 179 -12.78 -15.25 -1.78
CA TYR A 179 -13.66 -16.41 -1.94
C TYR A 179 -15.10 -16.09 -1.53
N LEU A 180 -15.28 -15.60 -0.30
CA LEU A 180 -16.62 -15.25 0.21
C LEU A 180 -17.26 -14.10 -0.58
N CYS A 181 -16.49 -13.11 -1.03
CA CYS A 181 -17.03 -12.02 -1.83
C CYS A 181 -17.45 -12.50 -3.23
N LYS A 182 -16.63 -13.34 -3.88
CA LYS A 182 -16.92 -13.92 -5.21
C LYS A 182 -18.18 -14.79 -5.19
N LYS A 183 -18.36 -15.60 -4.14
CA LYS A 183 -19.57 -16.43 -3.92
C LYS A 183 -20.74 -15.64 -3.31
N ARG A 184 -20.60 -14.33 -3.07
CA ARG A 184 -21.60 -13.47 -2.41
C ARG A 184 -22.03 -13.95 -1.03
N LEU A 185 -21.17 -14.65 -0.30
CA LEU A 185 -21.42 -15.16 1.06
C LEU A 185 -21.05 -14.14 2.15
N CYS A 186 -20.28 -13.09 1.83
CA CYS A 186 -19.94 -12.04 2.78
C CYS A 186 -21.08 -11.01 2.93
N ARG A 187 -21.90 -11.15 3.98
CA ARG A 187 -23.01 -10.22 4.31
C ARG A 187 -22.58 -8.74 4.31
N HIS A 188 -21.39 -8.46 4.86
CA HIS A 188 -20.88 -7.12 5.04
C HIS A 188 -20.49 -6.45 3.71
N ASN A 189 -19.90 -7.22 2.77
CA ASN A 189 -19.54 -6.70 1.45
C ASN A 189 -20.78 -6.46 0.59
N ASN A 190 -21.75 -7.37 0.64
CA ASN A 190 -22.93 -7.34 -0.22
C ASN A 190 -23.77 -6.06 -0.04
N ILE A 191 -23.73 -5.44 1.14
CA ILE A 191 -24.49 -4.22 1.44
C ILE A 191 -23.72 -2.92 1.22
N VAL A 192 -22.42 -2.97 0.85
CA VAL A 192 -21.57 -1.77 0.70
C VAL A 192 -22.14 -0.82 -0.34
N THR A 193 -22.52 -1.34 -1.51
CA THR A 193 -23.03 -0.51 -2.61
C THR A 193 -24.27 0.27 -2.21
N ASP A 194 -25.24 -0.38 -1.54
CA ASP A 194 -26.47 0.29 -1.13
C ASP A 194 -26.23 1.23 0.07
N TYR A 195 -25.34 0.85 0.98
CA TYR A 195 -24.93 1.73 2.07
C TYR A 195 -24.31 3.02 1.54
N MET A 196 -23.39 2.94 0.58
CA MET A 196 -22.72 4.11 -0.01
C MET A 196 -23.69 5.04 -0.74
N LYS A 197 -24.69 4.49 -1.45
CA LYS A 197 -25.75 5.28 -2.09
C LYS A 197 -26.58 6.08 -1.09
N ASN A 198 -26.85 5.50 0.08
CA ASN A 198 -27.65 6.12 1.14
C ASN A 198 -26.84 7.02 2.08
N ASN A 199 -25.51 7.01 1.98
CA ASN A 199 -24.60 7.77 2.84
C ASN A 199 -23.59 8.55 1.98
N THR A 200 -24.10 9.38 1.07
CA THR A 200 -23.29 10.12 0.09
C THR A 200 -22.28 11.06 0.75
N GLU A 201 -22.61 11.62 1.91
CA GLU A 201 -21.76 12.49 2.74
C GLU A 201 -20.67 11.75 3.52
N LEU A 202 -20.57 10.42 3.40
CA LEU A 202 -19.51 9.69 4.07
C LEU A 202 -18.15 10.16 3.57
N GLY A 203 -17.29 10.54 4.52
CA GLY A 203 -15.97 11.10 4.27
C GLY A 203 -15.89 12.61 4.11
N SER A 204 -17.02 13.33 4.21
CA SER A 204 -17.02 14.79 4.34
C SER A 204 -16.46 15.25 5.70
N GLU A 205 -16.67 14.46 6.76
CA GLU A 205 -16.04 14.67 8.06
C GLU A 205 -14.81 13.77 8.23
N PRO A 206 -13.72 14.26 8.85
CA PRO A 206 -12.52 13.45 9.03
C PRO A 206 -12.75 12.23 9.92
N PHE A 207 -12.25 11.07 9.48
CA PHE A 207 -12.40 9.80 10.19
C PHE A 207 -11.12 8.95 10.08
N ASP A 208 -10.81 8.16 11.11
CA ASP A 208 -9.72 7.19 11.09
C ASP A 208 -10.22 5.76 10.78
N ILE A 209 -9.31 4.78 10.80
CA ILE A 209 -9.65 3.39 10.49
C ILE A 209 -10.61 2.81 11.53
N GLU A 210 -10.38 3.15 12.79
CA GLU A 210 -11.18 2.71 13.93
C GLU A 210 -12.62 3.25 13.85
N ASP A 211 -12.77 4.51 13.45
CA ASP A 211 -14.07 5.13 13.15
C ASP A 211 -14.81 4.33 12.05
N LEU A 212 -14.11 3.95 10.96
CA LEU A 212 -14.69 3.18 9.87
C LEU A 212 -15.06 1.74 10.28
N VAL A 213 -14.24 1.10 11.11
CA VAL A 213 -14.53 -0.22 11.69
C VAL A 213 -15.77 -0.16 12.59
N ASN A 214 -15.89 0.89 13.40
CA ASN A 214 -17.07 1.10 14.25
C ASN A 214 -18.34 1.31 13.41
N ILE A 215 -18.26 2.04 12.30
CA ILE A 215 -19.37 2.14 11.33
C ILE A 215 -19.76 0.75 10.81
N GLY A 216 -18.79 -0.07 10.41
CA GLY A 216 -19.09 -1.42 9.93
C GLY A 216 -19.70 -2.33 11.00
N ARG A 217 -19.23 -2.24 12.26
CA ARG A 217 -19.78 -3.04 13.37
C ARG A 217 -21.20 -2.63 13.75
N THR A 218 -21.50 -1.33 13.73
CA THR A 218 -22.80 -0.79 14.16
C THR A 218 -23.85 -0.81 13.05
N LYS A 219 -23.46 -0.49 11.82
CA LYS A 219 -24.37 -0.36 10.68
C LYS A 219 -24.30 -1.53 9.70
N GLY A 220 -23.28 -2.40 9.82
CA GLY A 220 -23.12 -3.61 9.03
C GLY A 220 -22.18 -3.58 7.81
N PRO A 221 -21.92 -2.47 7.08
CA PRO A 221 -21.18 -2.54 5.81
C PRO A 221 -19.70 -2.86 6.03
N CYS A 222 -19.05 -3.48 5.04
CA CYS A 222 -17.63 -3.83 5.14
C CYS A 222 -16.73 -2.58 5.14
N PRO A 223 -15.98 -2.28 6.22
CA PRO A 223 -15.11 -1.10 6.30
C PRO A 223 -14.05 -1.07 5.20
N TYR A 224 -13.44 -2.23 4.91
CA TYR A 224 -12.45 -2.36 3.85
C TYR A 224 -13.01 -1.88 2.51
N TYR A 225 -14.13 -2.43 2.05
CA TYR A 225 -14.69 -2.06 0.76
C TYR A 225 -15.31 -0.65 0.74
N ILE A 226 -15.79 -0.13 1.88
CA ILE A 226 -16.15 1.29 1.98
C ILE A 226 -14.94 2.18 1.68
N SER A 227 -13.79 1.94 2.34
CA SER A 227 -12.58 2.74 2.11
C SER A 227 -12.15 2.74 0.64
N ARG A 228 -12.29 1.58 -0.03
CA ARG A 228 -12.00 1.41 -1.45
C ARG A 228 -12.97 2.17 -2.34
N GLU A 229 -14.26 2.15 -2.03
CA GLU A 229 -15.26 2.90 -2.78
C GLU A 229 -15.05 4.41 -2.63
N LEU A 230 -14.81 4.89 -1.40
CA LEU A 230 -14.52 6.30 -1.13
C LEU A 230 -13.30 6.77 -1.92
N SER A 231 -12.22 6.00 -1.93
CA SER A 231 -10.95 6.37 -2.60
C SER A 231 -11.06 6.70 -4.09
N LYS A 232 -12.18 6.36 -4.75
CA LYS A 232 -12.43 6.70 -6.16
C LYS A 232 -12.76 8.18 -6.39
N SER A 233 -13.21 8.90 -5.37
CA SER A 233 -13.60 10.30 -5.47
C SER A 233 -13.40 11.00 -4.12
N VAL A 234 -12.20 11.56 -3.94
CA VAL A 234 -11.75 12.27 -2.74
C VAL A 234 -10.93 13.50 -3.11
N ASP A 235 -10.87 14.47 -2.21
CA ASP A 235 -9.92 15.57 -2.26
C ASP A 235 -8.57 15.16 -1.64
N ILE A 236 -8.61 14.30 -0.62
CA ILE A 236 -7.42 13.77 0.06
C ILE A 236 -7.54 12.27 0.35
N LEU A 237 -6.49 11.52 0.04
CA LEU A 237 -6.36 10.09 0.31
C LEU A 237 -5.20 9.86 1.29
N PHE A 238 -5.51 9.27 2.44
CA PHE A 238 -4.49 8.82 3.40
C PHE A 238 -4.14 7.36 3.12
N ALA A 239 -2.86 7.06 2.91
CA ALA A 239 -2.40 5.72 2.61
C ALA A 239 -1.01 5.42 3.18
N PRO A 240 -0.73 4.20 3.66
CA PRO A 240 0.65 3.83 3.96
C PRO A 240 1.51 3.80 2.69
N TYR A 241 2.82 4.01 2.83
CA TYR A 241 3.76 4.04 1.69
C TYR A 241 3.66 2.82 0.77
N ASN A 242 3.41 1.64 1.33
CA ASN A 242 3.37 0.41 0.54
C ASN A 242 2.26 0.43 -0.54
N TYR A 243 1.16 1.16 -0.34
CA TYR A 243 0.14 1.34 -1.37
C TYR A 243 0.62 2.17 -2.56
N LEU A 244 1.64 3.01 -2.33
CA LEU A 244 2.22 3.88 -3.34
C LEU A 244 3.51 3.34 -3.93
N ILE A 245 4.24 2.47 -3.24
CA ILE A 245 5.54 1.95 -3.69
C ILE A 245 5.38 0.59 -4.35
N ASP A 246 4.64 -0.32 -3.71
CA ASP A 246 4.40 -1.65 -4.25
C ASP A 246 3.45 -1.57 -5.46
N PRO A 247 3.86 -2.01 -6.66
CA PRO A 247 3.03 -1.88 -7.85
C PRO A 247 1.77 -2.75 -7.80
N GLY A 248 1.77 -3.86 -7.07
CA GLY A 248 0.57 -4.69 -6.88
C GLY A 248 -0.52 -3.91 -6.14
N ASN A 249 -0.15 -3.29 -5.02
CA ASN A 249 -1.04 -2.44 -4.25
C ASN A 249 -1.41 -1.15 -5.00
N ARG A 250 -0.46 -0.52 -5.71
CA ARG A 250 -0.73 0.71 -6.48
C ARG A 250 -1.75 0.49 -7.59
N ARG A 251 -1.68 -0.64 -8.31
CA ARG A 251 -2.66 -1.01 -9.35
C ARG A 251 -4.09 -1.09 -8.82
N SER A 252 -4.26 -1.36 -7.52
CA SER A 252 -5.59 -1.39 -6.93
C SER A 252 -6.25 0.00 -6.92
N LEU A 253 -5.48 1.09 -6.93
CA LEU A 253 -5.95 2.48 -6.83
C LEU A 253 -6.48 3.02 -8.16
N THR A 254 -7.45 2.32 -8.74
CA THR A 254 -7.96 2.56 -10.11
C THR A 254 -8.74 3.86 -10.29
N GLY A 255 -9.17 4.51 -9.20
CA GLY A 255 -9.93 5.77 -9.24
C GLY A 255 -9.08 7.04 -9.18
N ILE A 256 -7.76 6.93 -9.06
CA ILE A 256 -6.87 8.09 -8.93
C ILE A 256 -6.29 8.47 -10.29
N SER A 257 -6.45 9.75 -10.67
CA SER A 257 -5.77 10.33 -11.83
C SER A 257 -4.38 10.82 -11.43
N TRP A 258 -3.35 10.02 -11.68
CA TRP A 258 -1.96 10.32 -11.29
C TRP A 258 -1.38 11.56 -11.95
N ASN A 259 -1.87 11.94 -13.13
CA ASN A 259 -1.38 13.13 -13.86
C ASN A 259 -1.72 14.45 -13.15
N ASN A 260 -2.71 14.44 -12.25
CA ASN A 260 -3.15 15.61 -11.50
C ASN A 260 -3.20 15.29 -9.99
N ALA A 261 -2.24 14.50 -9.51
CA ALA A 261 -2.14 14.11 -8.10
C ALA A 261 -0.93 14.77 -7.45
N VAL A 262 -1.09 15.20 -6.20
CA VAL A 262 0.01 15.65 -5.34
C VAL A 262 0.35 14.51 -4.40
N LEU A 263 1.59 14.01 -4.45
CA LEU A 263 2.08 13.01 -3.52
C LEU A 263 2.84 13.68 -2.38
N ILE A 264 2.42 13.36 -1.15
CA ILE A 264 3.09 13.81 0.07
C ILE A 264 3.62 12.56 0.78
N PHE A 265 4.94 12.48 0.97
CA PHE A 265 5.58 11.48 1.83
C PHE A 265 6.02 12.15 3.13
N ASP A 266 5.26 11.95 4.20
CA ASP A 266 5.59 12.47 5.53
C ASP A 266 6.44 11.45 6.30
N GLU A 267 7.51 11.91 6.98
CA GLU A 267 8.51 11.06 7.66
C GLU A 267 9.28 10.09 6.73
N ALA A 268 9.65 10.57 5.54
CA ALA A 268 10.23 9.78 4.43
C ALA A 268 11.67 9.28 4.62
N HIS A 269 12.23 9.31 5.84
CA HIS A 269 13.60 8.88 6.11
C HIS A 269 13.85 7.37 5.87
N ASN A 270 12.79 6.55 5.86
CA ASN A 270 12.89 5.11 5.53
C ASN A 270 12.39 4.76 4.12
N LEU A 271 12.20 5.75 3.26
CA LEU A 271 11.61 5.51 1.94
C LEU A 271 12.49 4.59 1.08
N GLU A 272 13.81 4.75 1.16
CA GLU A 272 14.79 3.92 0.45
C GLU A 272 14.66 2.45 0.85
N SER A 273 14.69 2.14 2.15
CA SER A 273 14.61 0.76 2.63
C SER A 273 13.28 0.11 2.23
N ILE A 274 12.18 0.86 2.29
CA ILE A 274 10.85 0.35 1.90
C ILE A 274 10.79 0.07 0.38
N CYS A 275 11.44 0.89 -0.44
CA CYS A 275 11.59 0.61 -1.87
C CYS A 275 12.46 -0.62 -2.12
N ALA A 276 13.56 -0.79 -1.38
CA ALA A 276 14.42 -1.96 -1.48
C ALA A 276 13.66 -3.24 -1.09
N ASP A 277 12.93 -3.22 0.03
CA ASP A 277 12.13 -4.34 0.51
C ASP A 277 11.04 -4.73 -0.51
N ALA A 278 10.35 -3.75 -1.10
CA ALA A 278 9.30 -3.99 -2.10
C ALA A 278 9.82 -4.57 -3.44
N ALA A 279 11.12 -4.49 -3.68
CA ALA A 279 11.79 -5.04 -4.86
C ALA A 279 12.61 -6.30 -4.54
N SER A 280 12.59 -6.76 -3.29
CA SER A 280 13.38 -7.90 -2.81
C SER A 280 12.48 -9.07 -2.43
N PHE A 281 13.04 -10.28 -2.47
CA PHE A 281 12.40 -11.49 -1.98
C PHE A 281 13.42 -12.35 -1.24
N ASP A 282 12.95 -13.14 -0.30
CA ASP A 282 13.76 -14.12 0.43
C ASP A 282 13.32 -15.54 0.05
N LEU A 283 14.26 -16.39 -0.33
CA LEU A 283 14.01 -17.80 -0.64
C LEU A 283 14.87 -18.72 0.22
N LEU A 284 14.31 -19.19 1.34
CA LEU A 284 14.98 -20.16 2.20
C LEU A 284 14.74 -21.59 1.70
N THR A 285 15.67 -22.51 1.97
CA THR A 285 15.49 -23.95 1.66
C THR A 285 14.22 -24.51 2.31
N SER A 286 13.91 -24.09 3.54
CA SER A 286 12.68 -24.49 4.23
C SER A 286 11.41 -24.02 3.52
N ASN A 287 11.44 -22.86 2.84
CA ASN A 287 10.32 -22.41 2.00
C ASN A 287 10.13 -23.37 0.82
N LEU A 288 11.21 -23.74 0.12
CA LEU A 288 11.17 -24.65 -1.03
C LEU A 288 10.64 -26.04 -0.65
N THR A 289 11.19 -26.65 0.41
CA THR A 289 10.72 -27.96 0.89
C THR A 289 9.22 -27.94 1.21
N SER A 290 8.75 -26.84 1.82
CA SER A 290 7.33 -26.69 2.14
C SER A 290 6.47 -26.46 0.90
N CYS A 291 6.95 -25.71 -0.10
CA CYS A 291 6.30 -25.53 -1.40
C CYS A 291 6.17 -26.86 -2.15
N ILE A 292 7.21 -27.70 -2.13
CA ILE A 292 7.19 -29.04 -2.74
C ILE A 292 6.12 -29.92 -2.09
N THR A 293 5.99 -29.82 -0.77
CA THR A 293 4.94 -30.54 -0.01
C THR A 293 3.55 -30.07 -0.41
N GLU A 294 3.32 -28.76 -0.47
CA GLU A 294 2.04 -28.20 -0.90
C GLU A 294 1.67 -28.55 -2.35
N ALA A 295 2.65 -28.55 -3.27
CA ALA A 295 2.42 -29.01 -4.63
C ALA A 295 2.03 -30.49 -4.68
N GLN A 296 2.64 -31.33 -3.83
CA GLN A 296 2.26 -32.74 -3.68
C GLN A 296 0.83 -32.91 -3.13
N GLU A 297 0.44 -32.10 -2.14
CA GLU A 297 -0.93 -32.09 -1.60
C GLU A 297 -1.94 -31.69 -2.68
N CYS A 298 -1.63 -30.72 -3.54
CA CYS A 298 -2.49 -30.33 -4.66
C CYS A 298 -2.75 -31.49 -5.63
N ILE A 299 -1.74 -32.32 -5.94
CA ILE A 299 -1.90 -33.51 -6.78
C ILE A 299 -2.89 -34.50 -6.13
N GLN A 300 -2.78 -34.70 -4.81
CA GLN A 300 -3.67 -35.60 -4.07
C GLN A 300 -5.10 -35.07 -4.01
N LEU A 301 -5.29 -33.80 -3.67
CA LEU A 301 -6.61 -33.17 -3.62
C LEU A 301 -7.28 -33.16 -4.99
N CYS A 302 -6.53 -32.87 -6.05
CA CYS A 302 -7.07 -32.85 -7.41
C CYS A 302 -7.46 -34.24 -7.91
N SER A 303 -6.66 -35.28 -7.59
CA SER A 303 -7.00 -36.66 -7.96
C SER A 303 -8.20 -37.19 -7.18
N PHE A 304 -8.34 -36.81 -5.90
CA PHE A 304 -9.50 -37.13 -5.07
C PHE A 304 -10.78 -36.43 -5.54
N LYS A 305 -10.73 -35.13 -5.87
CA LYS A 305 -11.90 -34.41 -6.39
C LYS A 305 -12.41 -35.01 -7.71
N ARG A 306 -11.50 -35.36 -8.63
CA ARG A 306 -11.85 -36.01 -9.90
C ARG A 306 -12.57 -37.35 -9.72
N SER A 307 -12.39 -38.05 -8.59
CA SER A 307 -13.09 -39.32 -8.34
C SER A 307 -14.50 -39.15 -7.77
N ILE A 308 -14.80 -37.99 -7.17
CA ILE A 308 -16.10 -37.69 -6.54
C ILE A 308 -17.00 -36.90 -7.49
N GLU A 309 -16.44 -35.88 -8.13
CA GLU A 309 -17.16 -35.00 -9.03
C GLU A 309 -16.90 -35.50 -10.46
N ASN A 310 -17.81 -36.32 -11.01
CA ASN A 310 -17.81 -36.76 -12.43
C ASN A 310 -17.91 -35.57 -13.44
N SER A 311 -17.75 -34.34 -12.98
CA SER A 311 -17.62 -33.13 -13.77
C SER A 311 -16.14 -32.80 -13.95
N ALA A 312 -15.67 -32.84 -15.18
CA ALA A 312 -14.40 -32.27 -15.59
C ALA A 312 -14.45 -30.74 -15.46
N GLU A 313 -14.42 -30.20 -14.24
CA GLU A 313 -13.99 -28.81 -14.07
C GLU A 313 -12.53 -28.75 -14.53
N LYS A 314 -12.33 -28.26 -15.77
CA LYS A 314 -11.01 -28.09 -16.41
C LYS A 314 -10.07 -27.16 -15.63
N GLN A 315 -10.53 -26.60 -14.51
CA GLN A 315 -9.79 -25.62 -13.71
C GLN A 315 -8.62 -26.27 -12.94
N PHE A 316 -8.73 -27.55 -12.59
CA PHE A 316 -7.70 -28.24 -11.80
C PHE A 316 -7.14 -29.46 -12.56
N ASP A 317 -5.84 -29.41 -12.88
CA ASP A 317 -5.15 -30.48 -13.57
C ASP A 317 -3.98 -31.03 -12.74
N PRO A 318 -4.04 -32.31 -12.29
CA PRO A 318 -2.96 -32.93 -11.52
C PRO A 318 -1.61 -32.89 -12.23
N GLU A 319 -1.60 -32.93 -13.57
CA GLU A 319 -0.37 -32.85 -14.36
C GLU A 319 0.34 -31.50 -14.18
N ASN A 320 -0.41 -30.39 -14.13
CA ASN A 320 0.16 -29.06 -13.89
C ASN A 320 0.85 -28.98 -12.51
N TYR A 321 0.25 -29.58 -11.47
CA TYR A 321 0.83 -29.62 -10.13
C TYR A 321 2.02 -30.57 -10.03
N ALA A 322 2.02 -31.67 -10.78
CA ALA A 322 3.17 -32.57 -10.89
C ALA A 322 4.36 -31.87 -11.56
N ILE A 323 4.11 -31.09 -12.62
CA ILE A 323 5.14 -30.27 -13.28
C ILE A 323 5.67 -29.21 -12.31
N LEU A 324 4.79 -28.50 -11.60
CA LEU A 324 5.18 -27.51 -10.59
C LEU A 324 6.07 -28.15 -9.50
N LYS A 325 5.67 -29.29 -8.95
CA LYS A 325 6.47 -30.02 -7.96
C LYS A 325 7.86 -30.39 -8.50
N ALA A 326 7.93 -30.94 -9.71
CA ALA A 326 9.19 -31.33 -10.34
C ALA A 326 10.13 -30.13 -10.53
N LEU A 327 9.59 -28.99 -10.97
CA LEU A 327 10.35 -27.74 -11.11
C LEU A 327 10.86 -27.22 -9.77
N LEU A 328 10.05 -27.26 -8.72
CA LEU A 328 10.48 -26.84 -7.37
C LEU A 328 11.59 -27.74 -6.81
N MET A 329 11.51 -29.05 -7.03
CA MET A 329 12.58 -29.99 -6.65
C MET A 329 13.86 -29.74 -7.45
N ALA A 330 13.75 -29.46 -8.75
CA ALA A 330 14.90 -29.12 -9.59
C ALA A 330 15.55 -27.80 -9.14
N LEU A 331 14.74 -26.80 -8.78
CA LEU A 331 15.20 -25.52 -8.23
C LEU A 331 15.92 -25.72 -6.89
N GLU A 332 15.33 -26.49 -5.96
CA GLU A 332 15.94 -26.82 -4.67
C GLU A 332 17.30 -27.50 -4.84
N LYS A 333 17.37 -28.51 -5.73
CA LYS A 333 18.62 -29.21 -6.05
C LYS A 333 19.67 -28.25 -6.62
N LYS A 334 19.30 -27.42 -7.60
CA LYS A 334 20.23 -26.51 -8.26
C LYS A 334 20.75 -25.43 -7.30
N ILE A 335 19.91 -24.92 -6.40
CA ILE A 335 20.36 -24.02 -5.33
C ILE A 335 21.34 -24.73 -4.39
N GLY A 336 21.09 -26.00 -4.07
CA GLY A 336 22.00 -26.80 -3.24
C GLY A 336 23.37 -27.09 -3.86
N GLU A 337 23.49 -27.02 -5.19
CA GLU A 337 24.75 -27.19 -5.93
C GLU A 337 25.60 -25.91 -5.98
N LEU A 338 25.06 -24.76 -5.55
CA LEU A 338 25.82 -23.50 -5.50
C LEU A 338 26.91 -23.57 -4.43
N VAL A 339 28.16 -23.42 -4.86
CA VAL A 339 29.31 -23.34 -3.97
C VAL A 339 29.43 -21.89 -3.46
N ILE A 340 29.30 -21.71 -2.15
CA ILE A 340 29.51 -20.43 -1.49
C ILE A 340 30.92 -20.43 -0.87
N ASP A 341 31.85 -19.73 -1.51
CA ASP A 341 33.27 -19.72 -1.16
C ASP A 341 33.54 -19.08 0.22
N SER A 342 32.69 -18.15 0.67
CA SER A 342 32.79 -17.51 1.98
C SER A 342 31.44 -17.45 2.67
N LYS A 343 31.35 -18.02 3.88
CA LYS A 343 30.15 -17.91 4.72
C LYS A 343 29.88 -16.47 5.19
N GLU A 344 30.91 -15.63 5.28
CA GLU A 344 30.79 -14.24 5.75
C GLU A 344 30.42 -13.26 4.63
N LEU A 345 31.01 -13.44 3.44
CA LEU A 345 30.77 -12.55 2.30
C LEU A 345 29.61 -13.02 1.42
N GLY A 346 29.14 -14.25 1.61
CA GLY A 346 28.15 -14.88 0.75
C GLY A 346 28.67 -15.04 -0.68
N TYR A 347 27.74 -15.11 -1.62
CA TYR A 347 27.96 -15.28 -3.05
C TYR A 347 27.08 -14.28 -3.79
N THR A 348 27.68 -13.23 -4.36
CA THR A 348 26.94 -12.18 -5.08
C THR A 348 27.17 -12.28 -6.58
N LYS A 349 26.11 -12.13 -7.36
CA LYS A 349 26.15 -12.16 -8.83
C LYS A 349 25.47 -10.95 -9.46
N PRO A 350 25.86 -10.58 -10.69
CA PRO A 350 25.15 -9.56 -11.47
C PRO A 350 23.68 -9.92 -11.65
N GLY A 351 22.82 -8.90 -11.79
CA GLY A 351 21.38 -9.09 -11.98
C GLY A 351 20.99 -10.06 -13.10
N SER A 352 21.77 -10.11 -14.19
CA SER A 352 21.53 -11.00 -15.33
C SER A 352 21.61 -12.50 -14.98
N TYR A 353 22.41 -12.85 -13.96
CA TYR A 353 22.64 -14.23 -13.55
C TYR A 353 21.35 -14.94 -13.15
N ILE A 354 20.37 -14.24 -12.55
CA ILE A 354 19.12 -14.89 -12.14
C ILE A 354 18.36 -15.45 -13.34
N TYR A 355 18.39 -14.76 -14.48
CA TYR A 355 17.70 -15.18 -15.70
C TYR A 355 18.41 -16.38 -16.32
N GLU A 356 19.74 -16.35 -16.37
CA GLU A 356 20.56 -17.50 -16.80
C GLU A 356 20.27 -18.72 -15.91
N PHE A 357 20.38 -18.53 -14.59
CA PHE A 357 20.15 -19.56 -13.58
C PHE A 357 18.76 -20.22 -13.70
N LEU A 358 17.70 -19.42 -13.84
CA LEU A 358 16.32 -19.89 -13.99
C LEU A 358 16.03 -20.48 -15.38
N SER A 359 16.67 -19.97 -16.44
CA SER A 359 16.47 -20.45 -17.81
C SER A 359 16.89 -21.90 -18.01
N GLU A 360 17.94 -22.36 -17.32
CA GLU A 360 18.34 -23.78 -17.33
C GLU A 360 17.28 -24.71 -16.71
N LEU A 361 16.37 -24.16 -15.89
CA LEU A 361 15.20 -24.88 -15.36
C LEU A 361 13.94 -24.65 -16.23
N ASN A 362 14.09 -24.06 -17.41
CA ASN A 362 13.00 -23.60 -18.29
C ASN A 362 12.05 -22.58 -17.64
N ILE A 363 12.54 -21.85 -16.63
CA ILE A 363 11.80 -20.74 -16.01
C ILE A 363 12.23 -19.45 -16.71
N THR A 364 11.37 -18.96 -17.61
CA THR A 364 11.58 -17.76 -18.43
C THR A 364 10.42 -16.78 -18.24
N SER A 365 10.49 -15.60 -18.85
CA SER A 365 9.38 -14.64 -18.76
C SER A 365 8.07 -15.14 -19.38
N GLU A 366 8.13 -16.13 -20.28
CA GLU A 366 6.94 -16.71 -20.91
C GLU A 366 6.35 -17.83 -20.03
N THR A 367 7.20 -18.71 -19.50
CA THR A 367 6.76 -19.84 -18.67
C THR A 367 6.38 -19.38 -17.25
N SER A 368 6.98 -18.30 -16.74
CA SER A 368 6.67 -17.76 -15.42
C SER A 368 5.22 -17.35 -15.26
N LYS A 369 4.58 -16.79 -16.30
CA LYS A 369 3.15 -16.42 -16.27
C LYS A 369 2.26 -17.64 -16.02
N LYS A 370 2.51 -18.74 -16.74
CA LYS A 370 1.78 -20.01 -16.56
C LYS A 370 2.05 -20.63 -15.19
N LEU A 371 3.28 -20.51 -14.68
CA LEU A 371 3.62 -20.98 -13.33
C LEU A 371 2.88 -20.17 -12.26
N ILE A 372 2.83 -18.84 -12.39
CA ILE A 372 2.07 -17.97 -11.49
C ILE A 372 0.58 -18.35 -11.50
N GLU A 373 -0.03 -18.53 -12.68
CA GLU A 373 -1.44 -18.98 -12.78
C GLU A 373 -1.68 -20.37 -12.16
N THR A 374 -0.71 -21.29 -12.31
CA THR A 374 -0.75 -22.61 -11.70
C THR A 374 -0.66 -22.52 -10.17
N ILE A 375 0.22 -21.66 -9.64
CA ILE A 375 0.37 -21.42 -8.21
C ILE A 375 -0.90 -20.76 -7.65
N ASP A 376 -1.44 -19.73 -8.31
CA ASP A 376 -2.70 -19.08 -7.91
C ASP A 376 -3.84 -20.11 -7.80
N SER A 377 -3.90 -21.05 -8.75
CA SER A 377 -4.88 -22.15 -8.74
C SER A 377 -4.59 -23.18 -7.63
N ALA A 378 -3.32 -23.49 -7.35
CA ALA A 378 -2.90 -24.36 -6.26
C ALA A 378 -3.33 -23.79 -4.89
N SER A 379 -3.09 -22.49 -4.68
CA SER A 379 -3.46 -21.83 -3.42
C SER A 379 -4.97 -21.87 -3.16
N LEU A 380 -5.79 -21.69 -4.20
CA LEU A 380 -7.25 -21.87 -4.10
C LEU A 380 -7.64 -23.32 -3.76
N LEU A 381 -6.99 -24.31 -4.39
CA LEU A 381 -7.29 -25.73 -4.16
C LEU A 381 -6.96 -26.16 -2.72
N LEU A 382 -5.82 -25.72 -2.18
CA LEU A 382 -5.41 -26.01 -0.80
C LEU A 382 -6.37 -25.39 0.23
N GLU A 383 -6.91 -24.21 -0.05
CA GLU A 383 -7.91 -23.56 0.80
C GLU A 383 -9.25 -24.31 0.80
N GLU A 384 -9.69 -24.79 -0.37
CA GLU A 384 -10.91 -25.60 -0.48
C GLU A 384 -10.76 -26.96 0.21
N GLY A 385 -9.61 -27.63 0.07
CA GLY A 385 -9.31 -28.89 0.73
C GLY A 385 -9.37 -28.78 2.26
N ASN A 386 -8.84 -27.70 2.83
CA ASN A 386 -8.91 -27.43 4.27
C ASN A 386 -10.33 -27.13 4.78
N SER A 387 -11.25 -26.73 3.90
CA SER A 387 -12.63 -26.39 4.26
C SER A 387 -13.55 -27.62 4.27
N GLY A 388 -13.22 -28.67 3.51
CA GLY A 388 -14.07 -29.85 3.27
C GLY A 388 -14.16 -30.87 4.41
N GLU A 389 -13.24 -30.87 5.38
CA GLU A 389 -13.17 -31.90 6.43
C GLU A 389 -13.87 -31.54 7.76
N THR A 390 -14.54 -30.40 7.88
CA THR A 390 -15.18 -30.02 9.16
C THR A 390 -16.57 -30.63 9.35
N LYS A 391 -16.57 -31.85 9.91
CA LYS A 391 -17.62 -32.21 10.88
C LYS A 391 -17.66 -31.13 11.97
N ALA A 392 -18.86 -30.71 12.35
CA ALA A 392 -19.13 -29.66 13.32
C ALA A 392 -18.16 -29.71 14.53
N GLY A 393 -17.32 -28.67 14.67
CA GLY A 393 -16.64 -28.36 15.94
C GLY A 393 -15.11 -28.40 16.00
N VAL A 394 -14.38 -28.72 14.92
CA VAL A 394 -12.89 -28.72 14.95
C VAL A 394 -12.31 -27.59 14.09
N LYS A 395 -11.41 -26.81 14.69
CA LYS A 395 -10.82 -25.55 14.18
C LYS A 395 -10.13 -25.72 12.83
N ALA A 396 -10.61 -25.01 11.79
CA ALA A 396 -9.91 -24.86 10.53
C ALA A 396 -8.58 -24.11 10.76
N LYS A 397 -7.45 -24.83 10.68
CA LYS A 397 -6.12 -24.20 10.55
C LYS A 397 -5.96 -23.80 9.09
N SER A 398 -6.46 -22.62 8.73
CA SER A 398 -6.20 -21.97 7.44
C SER A 398 -4.74 -21.51 7.41
N THR A 399 -3.82 -22.41 7.07
CA THR A 399 -2.41 -22.10 6.86
C THR A 399 -2.27 -21.37 5.52
N VAL A 400 -1.58 -20.22 5.49
CA VAL A 400 -1.24 -19.51 4.24
C VAL A 400 -0.45 -20.47 3.35
N SER A 401 -0.85 -20.63 2.07
CA SER A 401 -0.08 -21.41 1.11
C SER A 401 1.32 -20.80 0.95
N ARG A 402 2.34 -21.61 1.18
CA ARG A 402 3.75 -21.23 1.10
C ARG A 402 4.23 -21.12 -0.34
N LEU A 403 3.54 -21.78 -1.29
CA LEU A 403 3.77 -21.62 -2.74
C LEU A 403 3.71 -20.17 -3.20
N GLU A 404 2.99 -19.32 -2.48
CA GLU A 404 2.94 -17.87 -2.68
C GLU A 404 4.31 -17.18 -2.64
N THR A 405 5.28 -17.73 -1.91
CA THR A 405 6.66 -17.21 -1.86
C THR A 405 7.31 -17.32 -3.25
N ILE A 406 7.06 -18.41 -3.96
CA ILE A 406 7.57 -18.65 -5.31
C ILE A 406 6.85 -17.75 -6.32
N ARG A 407 5.55 -17.59 -6.16
CA ARG A 407 4.76 -16.66 -6.98
C ARG A 407 5.31 -15.23 -6.90
N ASP A 408 5.55 -14.72 -5.68
CA ASP A 408 6.05 -13.35 -5.46
C ASP A 408 7.46 -13.19 -6.01
N MET A 409 8.34 -14.19 -5.80
CA MET A 409 9.67 -14.24 -6.41
C MET A 409 9.58 -14.10 -7.95
N LEU A 410 8.73 -14.90 -8.60
CA LEU A 410 8.57 -14.88 -10.05
C LEU A 410 8.01 -13.54 -10.55
N ASP A 411 7.05 -12.96 -9.85
CA ASP A 411 6.47 -11.65 -10.21
C ASP A 411 7.52 -10.52 -10.07
N ILE A 412 8.38 -10.57 -9.04
CA ILE A 412 9.49 -9.64 -8.88
C ILE A 412 10.49 -9.81 -10.02
N ILE A 413 11.00 -11.03 -10.27
CA ILE A 413 12.02 -11.29 -11.29
C ILE A 413 11.53 -10.98 -12.72
N PHE A 414 10.27 -11.24 -13.04
CA PHE A 414 9.76 -11.10 -14.41
C PHE A 414 8.88 -9.86 -14.65
N LYS A 415 8.83 -8.93 -13.70
CA LYS A 415 8.02 -7.70 -13.74
C LYS A 415 8.16 -6.86 -15.02
N GLY A 416 9.35 -6.86 -15.62
CA GLY A 416 9.70 -6.14 -16.85
C GLY A 416 9.61 -6.97 -18.13
N GLY A 417 8.89 -8.09 -18.14
CA GLY A 417 8.82 -8.97 -19.31
C GLY A 417 10.14 -9.68 -19.63
N GLY A 418 10.96 -9.94 -18.61
CA GLY A 418 12.26 -10.60 -18.74
C GLY A 418 13.45 -9.67 -19.03
N GLN A 419 13.24 -8.35 -19.07
CA GLN A 419 14.36 -7.41 -19.11
C GLN A 419 15.01 -7.26 -17.74
N ASN A 420 16.35 -7.21 -17.74
CA ASN A 420 17.13 -7.06 -16.51
C ASN A 420 16.80 -5.72 -15.83
N HIS A 421 16.22 -5.79 -14.64
CA HIS A 421 15.76 -4.62 -13.88
C HIS A 421 16.40 -4.53 -12.49
N ALA A 422 17.25 -5.49 -12.11
CA ALA A 422 17.99 -5.51 -10.87
C ALA A 422 19.50 -5.39 -11.16
N LYS A 423 20.23 -4.62 -10.34
CA LYS A 423 21.69 -4.47 -10.52
C LYS A 423 22.44 -5.74 -10.08
N TYR A 424 22.00 -6.37 -8.99
CA TYR A 424 22.62 -7.56 -8.40
C TYR A 424 21.58 -8.48 -7.76
N TYR A 425 21.94 -9.77 -7.60
CA TYR A 425 21.29 -10.72 -6.69
C TYR A 425 22.37 -11.33 -5.77
N SER A 426 22.09 -11.50 -4.49
CA SER A 426 23.01 -12.05 -3.49
C SER A 426 22.48 -13.35 -2.88
N TYR A 427 23.39 -14.29 -2.59
CA TYR A 427 23.13 -15.60 -2.01
C TYR A 427 24.00 -15.79 -0.75
N THR A 428 23.42 -16.09 0.41
CA THR A 428 24.20 -16.30 1.66
C THR A 428 23.76 -17.60 2.34
N LEU A 429 24.71 -18.39 2.86
CA LEU A 429 24.42 -19.63 3.59
C LEU A 429 24.13 -19.28 5.07
N ALA A 430 22.88 -19.49 5.48
CA ALA A 430 22.22 -19.04 6.72
C ALA A 430 21.67 -17.61 6.62
N TYR A 431 20.34 -17.54 6.57
CA TYR A 431 19.52 -16.35 6.34
C TYR A 431 19.66 -15.78 4.93
N PHE A 432 18.54 -15.73 4.22
CA PHE A 432 18.36 -14.67 3.23
C PHE A 432 18.31 -13.38 4.05
N ILE A 433 19.44 -12.67 4.10
CA ILE A 433 19.46 -11.26 4.47
C ILE A 433 19.60 -10.56 3.13
N GLY A 434 18.48 -10.20 2.52
CA GLY A 434 18.45 -9.16 1.51
C GLY A 434 18.83 -7.84 2.17
N ASN A 435 20.12 -7.59 2.35
CA ASN A 435 20.64 -6.25 2.56
C ASN A 435 21.50 -5.87 1.35
N CYS A 436 21.23 -4.68 0.86
CA CYS A 436 21.93 -3.92 -0.18
C CYS A 436 21.55 -4.25 -1.63
N VAL A 437 20.41 -3.71 -2.05
CA VAL A 437 20.48 -2.75 -3.17
C VAL A 437 21.19 -1.50 -2.64
N LEU A 438 22.52 -1.48 -2.68
CA LEU A 438 23.25 -0.22 -2.72
C LEU A 438 23.10 0.28 -4.15
N LEU A 439 22.08 1.12 -4.38
CA LEU A 439 22.20 2.15 -5.39
C LEU A 439 23.14 3.22 -4.83
N GLN A 440 24.42 2.88 -4.69
CA GLN A 440 25.44 3.90 -4.89
C GLN A 440 25.57 4.09 -6.41
N PRO A 441 25.21 5.26 -6.95
CA PRO A 441 25.83 5.69 -8.20
C PRO A 441 27.32 5.82 -7.89
N ASP A 442 28.17 5.14 -8.65
CA ASP A 442 29.58 5.45 -8.63
C ASP A 442 29.73 6.93 -9.02
N SER A 443 29.98 7.69 -7.96
CA SER A 443 30.64 8.99 -7.85
C SER A 443 30.94 9.74 -9.15
N ASN A 444 30.33 10.92 -9.25
CA ASN A 444 31.04 12.13 -9.65
C ASN A 444 30.44 13.35 -8.94
N ILE A 445 30.46 13.39 -7.61
CA ILE A 445 30.49 14.65 -6.85
C ILE A 445 31.40 14.44 -5.62
N LEU A 446 32.65 14.86 -5.77
CA LEU A 446 33.52 15.24 -4.66
C LEU A 446 32.94 16.49 -4.01
N PHE A 447 32.66 16.46 -2.71
CA PHE A 447 32.90 17.63 -1.86
C PHE A 447 33.50 17.18 -0.53
N PRO A 448 34.68 17.70 -0.15
CA PRO A 448 35.22 17.52 1.18
C PRO A 448 34.43 18.45 2.12
N VAL A 449 33.92 17.91 3.22
CA VAL A 449 33.58 18.75 4.38
C VAL A 449 34.58 18.40 5.46
N SER A 450 35.68 19.15 5.44
CA SER A 450 36.50 19.35 6.62
C SER A 450 35.62 19.93 7.72
N CYS A 451 35.72 19.35 8.92
CA CYS A 451 35.29 20.00 10.14
C CYS A 451 36.00 21.35 10.29
N GLU A 452 35.22 22.41 10.50
CA GLU A 452 35.45 23.48 11.48
C GLU A 452 34.12 24.13 11.86
#